data_AF-A0A350QPU9-F1
#
_entry.id   AF-A0A350QPU9-F1
#
_cell.length_a   1.000
_cell.length_b   1.000
_cell.length_c   1.000
_cell.angle_alpha   90.00
_cell.angle_beta   90.00
_cell.angle_gamma   90.00
#
_symmetry.space_group_name_H-M   'P 1'
#
loop_
_entity.id
_entity.type
_entity.pdbx_description
1 polymer ?
#
loop_
_entity_poly.entity_id
_entity_poly.type
_entity_poly.pdbx_seq_one_letter_code
_entity_poly.pdbx_strand_id
1 'polypeptide(L)'
;MTNMIAWIPFIEPVPNIGSWWPLLLLPLSIGLSMVYRAIRTRDLSNYVRDVMIMTFQIILAMAALGVIFAVIVQWLVPLLPVT
;
A
#
# COMPACT_ATOMS: atom_id res chain seq x y z
N MET A 1 5.03 23.63 10.89
CA MET A 1 3.94 23.83 9.90
C MET A 1 4.61 24.16 8.57
N THR A 2 4.62 23.23 7.62
CA THR A 2 5.28 23.43 6.33
C THR A 2 4.36 24.23 5.40
N ASN A 3 4.81 25.40 4.97
CA ASN A 3 4.06 26.31 4.11
C ASN A 3 4.07 25.78 2.67
N MET A 4 2.91 25.58 2.04
CA MET A 4 2.80 25.00 0.67
C MET A 4 3.46 25.84 -0.42
N ILE A 5 3.83 27.08 -0.11
CA ILE A 5 4.29 28.10 -1.07
C ILE A 5 5.72 27.83 -1.59
N ALA A 6 6.54 27.12 -0.82
CA ALA A 6 7.92 26.77 -1.21
C ALA A 6 8.10 25.27 -1.48
N TRP A 7 7.01 24.49 -1.55
CA TRP A 7 7.10 23.06 -1.78
C TRP A 7 7.62 22.77 -3.19
N ILE A 8 8.68 21.98 -3.28
CA ILE A 8 9.26 21.55 -4.55
C ILE A 8 8.77 20.13 -4.89
N PRO A 9 7.91 19.96 -5.92
CA PRO A 9 7.44 18.64 -6.30
C PRO A 9 8.59 17.68 -6.60
N PHE A 10 8.42 16.40 -6.24
CA PHE A 10 9.38 15.28 -6.43
C PHE A 10 10.70 15.37 -5.64
N ILE A 11 11.15 16.56 -5.25
CA ILE A 11 12.31 16.76 -4.37
C ILE A 11 11.90 16.71 -2.91
N GLU A 12 10.77 17.33 -2.57
CA GLU A 12 10.28 17.41 -1.21
C GLU A 12 9.03 16.56 -1.00
N PRO A 13 8.91 15.88 0.15
CA PRO A 13 7.70 15.13 0.49
C PRO A 13 6.50 16.06 0.56
N VAL A 14 5.36 15.60 0.04
CA VAL A 14 4.12 16.38 0.05
C VAL A 14 3.77 16.78 1.50
N PRO A 15 3.61 18.08 1.78
CA PRO A 15 3.27 18.56 3.11
C PRO A 15 1.96 17.93 3.60
N ASN A 16 1.90 17.57 4.89
CA ASN A 16 0.70 17.09 5.58
C ASN A 16 0.11 15.75 5.08
N ILE A 17 0.67 15.10 4.06
CA ILE A 17 0.21 13.78 3.60
C ILE A 17 0.90 12.63 4.33
N GLY A 18 2.02 12.92 5.01
CA GLY A 18 2.88 11.93 5.65
C GLY A 18 2.18 11.06 6.70
N SER A 19 1.13 11.53 7.39
CA SER A 19 0.35 10.70 8.31
C SER A 19 -0.78 9.92 7.63
N TRP A 20 -1.21 10.35 6.44
CA TRP A 20 -2.29 9.75 5.65
C TRP A 20 -1.77 8.77 4.60
N TRP A 21 -0.45 8.55 4.55
CA TRP A 21 0.21 7.69 3.57
C TRP A 21 -0.42 6.29 3.41
N PRO A 22 -0.97 5.61 4.45
CA PRO A 22 -1.57 4.29 4.25
C PRO A 22 -2.84 4.35 3.40
N LEU A 23 -3.57 5.47 3.42
CA LEU A 23 -4.77 5.65 2.61
C LEU A 23 -4.43 5.73 1.11
N LEU A 24 -3.22 6.16 0.75
CA LEU A 24 -2.76 6.19 -0.64
C LEU A 24 -2.59 4.79 -1.25
N LEU A 25 -2.52 3.74 -0.42
CA LEU A 25 -2.51 2.35 -0.89
C LEU A 25 -3.85 1.94 -1.50
N LEU A 26 -4.96 2.55 -1.10
CA LEU A 26 -6.29 2.26 -1.66
C LEU A 26 -6.37 2.63 -3.15
N PRO A 27 -6.16 3.89 -3.59
CA PRO A 27 -6.21 4.21 -5.01
C PRO A 27 -5.12 3.50 -5.81
N LEU A 28 -3.94 3.28 -5.24
CA LEU A 28 -2.86 2.54 -5.90
C LEU A 28 -3.22 1.07 -6.17
N SER A 29 -3.76 0.36 -5.17
CA SER A 29 -4.17 -1.04 -5.32
C SER A 29 -5.35 -1.21 -6.27
N ILE A 30 -6.30 -0.26 -6.28
CA ILE A 30 -7.39 -0.23 -7.26
C ILE A 30 -6.82 -0.06 -8.67
N GLY A 31 -5.96 0.94 -8.89
CA GLY A 31 -5.35 1.19 -10.20
C GLY A 31 -4.54 -0.01 -10.71
N LEU A 32 -3.75 -0.63 -9.84
CA LEU A 32 -2.98 -1.82 -10.18
C LEU A 32 -3.88 -3.01 -10.56
N SER A 33 -4.95 -3.21 -9.80
CA SER A 33 -5.94 -4.26 -10.05
C SER A 33 -6.67 -4.05 -11.37
N MET A 34 -7.04 -2.79 -11.70
CA MET A 34 -7.66 -2.44 -12.97
C MET A 34 -6.72 -2.77 -14.15
N VAL A 35 -5.48 -2.27 -14.12
CA VAL A 35 -4.52 -2.51 -15.21
C VAL A 35 -4.25 -4.00 -15.39
N TYR A 36 -3.99 -4.73 -14.29
CA TYR A 36 -3.69 -6.16 -14.37
C TYR A 36 -4.88 -6.98 -14.90
N ARG A 37 -6.10 -6.72 -14.42
CA ARG A 37 -7.29 -7.44 -14.90
C ARG A 37 -7.65 -7.07 -16.34
N ALA A 38 -7.41 -5.84 -16.75
CA ALA A 38 -7.68 -5.40 -18.12
C ALA A 38 -6.80 -6.14 -19.15
N ILE A 39 -5.53 -6.42 -18.81
CA ILE A 39 -4.61 -7.11 -19.74
C ILE A 39 -4.71 -8.64 -19.67
N ARG A 40 -5.17 -9.19 -18.54
CA ARG A 40 -5.08 -10.64 -18.26
C ARG A 40 -6.40 -11.38 -18.41
N THR A 41 -7.53 -10.72 -18.23
CA THR A 41 -8.85 -11.37 -18.26
C THR A 41 -9.40 -11.40 -19.68
N ARG A 42 -9.93 -12.56 -20.12
CA ARG A 42 -10.52 -12.74 -21.46
C ARG A 42 -11.96 -12.24 -21.58
N ASP A 43 -12.68 -12.16 -20.47
CA ASP A 43 -14.08 -11.73 -20.40
C ASP A 43 -14.20 -10.64 -19.33
N LEU A 44 -14.90 -9.54 -19.66
CA LEU A 44 -15.11 -8.40 -18.76
C LEU A 44 -16.44 -8.46 -18.00
N SER A 45 -17.25 -9.51 -18.17
CA SER A 45 -18.55 -9.69 -17.48
C SER A 45 -18.47 -9.51 -15.97
N ASN A 46 -17.38 -9.96 -15.35
CA ASN A 46 -17.14 -9.86 -13.90
C ASN A 46 -16.00 -8.89 -13.55
N TYR A 47 -15.60 -8.00 -14.48
CA TYR A 47 -14.40 -7.18 -14.35
C TYR A 47 -14.36 -6.36 -13.05
N VAL A 48 -15.43 -5.63 -12.73
CA VAL A 48 -15.48 -4.81 -11.50
C VAL A 48 -15.34 -5.67 -10.25
N ARG A 49 -15.99 -6.85 -10.22
CA ARG A 49 -15.90 -7.79 -9.10
C ARG A 49 -14.47 -8.31 -8.96
N ASP A 50 -13.83 -8.71 -10.05
CA ASP A 50 -12.46 -9.23 -10.06
C ASP A 50 -11.42 -8.19 -9.65
N VAL A 51 -11.63 -6.92 -10.05
CA VAL A 51 -10.81 -5.78 -9.62
C VAL A 51 -10.96 -5.55 -8.12
N MET A 52 -12.19 -5.55 -7.58
CA MET A 52 -12.43 -5.34 -6.15
C MET A 52 -11.86 -6.48 -5.30
N ILE A 53 -12.00 -7.74 -5.75
CA ILE A 53 -11.41 -8.90 -5.07
C ILE A 53 -9.89 -8.77 -5.03
N MET A 54 -9.26 -8.46 -6.17
CA MET A 54 -7.81 -8.32 -6.24
C MET A 54 -7.31 -7.13 -5.40
N THR A 55 -8.02 -6.01 -5.42
CA THR A 55 -7.72 -4.84 -4.58
C THR A 55 -7.72 -5.23 -3.10
N PHE A 56 -8.76 -5.94 -2.66
CA PHE A 56 -8.86 -6.41 -1.28
C PHE A 56 -7.73 -7.38 -0.92
N GLN A 57 -7.40 -8.31 -1.82
CA GLN A 57 -6.26 -9.22 -1.64
C GLN A 57 -4.94 -8.47 -1.47
N ILE A 58 -4.67 -7.46 -2.29
CA ILE A 58 -3.46 -6.63 -2.19
C ILE A 58 -3.40 -5.92 -0.84
N ILE A 59 -4.48 -5.24 -0.44
CA ILE A 59 -4.55 -4.51 0.83
C ILE A 59 -4.32 -5.46 2.02
N LEU A 60 -5.00 -6.60 2.02
CA LEU A 60 -4.91 -7.59 3.10
C LEU A 60 -3.51 -8.21 3.14
N ALA A 61 -2.90 -8.52 1.99
CA ALA A 61 -1.54 -9.03 1.93
C ALA A 61 -0.52 -8.02 2.48
N MET A 62 -0.66 -6.73 2.11
CA MET A 62 0.19 -5.66 2.64
C MET A 62 0.04 -5.47 4.15
N ALA A 63 -1.20 -5.46 4.64
CA ALA A 63 -1.48 -5.37 6.07
C ALA A 63 -0.89 -6.56 6.84
N ALA A 64 -1.09 -7.78 6.32
CA ALA A 64 -0.53 -8.99 6.91
C ALA A 64 1.00 -8.95 6.94
N LEU A 65 1.65 -8.52 5.86
CA LEU A 65 3.11 -8.34 5.82
C LEU A 65 3.59 -7.33 6.85
N GLY A 66 2.91 -6.20 7.00
CA GLY A 66 3.23 -5.20 8.02
C GLY A 66 3.11 -5.77 9.44
N VAL A 67 2.06 -6.54 9.72
CA VAL A 67 1.89 -7.23 11.00
C VAL A 67 2.98 -8.26 11.24
N ILE A 68 3.29 -9.11 10.25
CA ILE A 68 4.37 -10.10 10.36
C ILE A 68 5.69 -9.41 10.67
N PHE A 69 6.00 -8.32 9.97
CA PHE A 69 7.22 -7.56 10.20
C PHE A 69 7.28 -6.96 11.61
N ALA A 70 6.17 -6.37 12.07
CA ALA A 70 6.06 -5.88 13.44
C ALA A 70 6.24 -7.03 14.46
N VAL A 71 5.69 -8.21 14.19
CA VAL A 71 5.85 -9.40 15.03
C VAL A 71 7.31 -9.82 15.15
N ILE A 72 8.00 -9.90 14.02
CA ILE A 72 9.41 -10.25 13.98
C ILE A 72 10.24 -9.20 14.74
N VAL A 73 10.05 -7.92 14.43
CA VAL A 73 10.89 -6.85 15.00
C VAL A 73 10.66 -6.67 16.50
N GLN A 74 9.42 -6.76 16.98
CA GLN A 74 9.11 -6.48 18.39
C GLN A 74 9.26 -7.69 19.30
N TRP A 75 9.06 -8.92 18.79
CA TRP A 75 9.12 -10.12 19.64
C TRP A 75 10.28 -11.04 19.29
N LEU A 76 10.60 -11.25 18.02
CA LEU A 76 11.66 -12.20 17.63
C LEU A 76 13.05 -11.59 17.77
N VAL A 77 13.25 -10.34 17.32
CA VAL A 77 14.56 -9.68 17.37
C VAL A 77 15.09 -9.52 18.80
N PRO A 78 14.31 -9.11 19.81
CA PRO A 78 14.82 -8.98 21.18
C PRO A 78 15.21 -10.30 21.85
N LEU A 79 14.73 -11.44 21.33
CA LEU A 79 15.11 -12.77 21.82
C LEU A 79 16.48 -13.22 21.28
N LEU A 80 17.01 -12.53 20.26
CA LEU A 80 18.33 -12.84 19.74
C LEU A 80 19.39 -12.47 20.78
N PRO A 81 20.38 -13.35 21.03
CA PRO A 81 21.44 -13.06 21.97
C PRO A 81 22.24 -11.85 21.47
N VAL A 82 22.31 -10.81 22.31
CA VAL A 82 23.17 -9.66 22.08
C VAL A 82 24.58 -10.08 22.49
N THR A 83 25.36 -10.61 21.54
CA THR A 83 26.81 -10.81 21.68
C THR A 83 27.55 -9.49 21.51
#